data_AF-A0A7S3WZ51-F1
#
_entry.id   AF-A0A7S3WZ51-F1
#
_cell.length_a   1.000
_cell.length_b   1.000
_cell.length_c   1.000
_cell.angle_alpha   90.00
_cell.angle_beta   90.00
_cell.angle_gamma   90.00
#
_symmetry.space_group_name_H-M   'P 1'
#
loop_
_entity.id
_entity.type
_entity.pdbx_description
1 polymer ?
#
loop_
_entity_poly.entity_id
_entity_poly.type
_entity_poly.pdbx_seq_one_letter_code
_entity_poly.pdbx_strand_id
1 'polypeptide(L)'
;EGQAQPGDAEADEAPDIAGEAEPAAKRRRKAQMLPRQRVEDLEPGATVLYYDGWRGIIRDAFIPLDEFWVADEQSGELVRDDKGDIIQFKSSDLTIVAPPPVAVKISSDTDTPAGSVMLMGGEKSMMKILEHFGAPGSEERNNPQQLLAIPCHMCDPANLLAVASEGVSEEVLNLGKRLREDLHVGVRAYHLKQTVEQLGADFLRLEDFFCLAAVQLPYSWEDIEMADISENEKHRRKEVCNQVDLCPTATGQYPDEFTTEAAARRALGTTCGVEVSDVLWDEKVQQRLRRKLKVNIPTKFVDERGAELTAVILPQDAIVTSVRGVLCFSEAPGA
;
A
#
# COMPACT_ATOMS: atom_id res chain seq x y z
N GLU A 1 -6.15 2.78 77.15
CA GLU A 1 -6.66 1.87 78.20
C GLU A 1 -7.17 0.60 77.53
N GLY A 2 -6.91 -0.58 78.13
CA GLY A 2 -7.32 -1.92 77.66
C GLY A 2 -6.23 -2.67 76.85
N GLN A 3 -5.21 -3.27 77.49
CA GLN A 3 -5.13 -4.68 77.99
C GLN A 3 -5.36 -5.73 76.87
N ALA A 4 -4.36 -6.45 76.32
CA ALA A 4 -3.38 -7.43 76.85
C ALA A 4 -3.82 -8.90 76.67
N GLN A 5 -3.28 -9.56 75.62
CA GLN A 5 -2.59 -10.89 75.51
C GLN A 5 -3.20 -12.17 76.17
N PRO A 6 -2.63 -13.39 75.95
CA PRO A 6 -2.09 -14.07 74.75
C PRO A 6 -2.57 -15.57 74.68
N GLY A 7 -2.04 -16.38 73.75
CA GLY A 7 -2.22 -17.84 73.77
C GLY A 7 -1.27 -18.59 72.82
N ASP A 8 -0.29 -19.26 73.44
CA ASP A 8 0.77 -20.17 72.95
C ASP A 8 0.30 -21.25 71.94
N ALA A 9 1.01 -21.57 70.86
CA ALA A 9 2.29 -22.30 70.69
C ALA A 9 2.21 -23.81 70.97
N GLU A 10 2.41 -24.62 69.92
CA GLU A 10 3.01 -25.96 70.02
C GLU A 10 3.62 -26.39 68.66
N ALA A 11 4.92 -26.73 68.72
CA ALA A 11 5.70 -27.54 67.77
C ALA A 11 5.22 -29.02 67.87
N ASP A 12 5.60 -30.04 67.11
CA ASP A 12 6.68 -30.47 66.21
C ASP A 12 5.96 -31.42 65.20
N GLU A 13 6.46 -31.81 64.02
CA GLU A 13 7.55 -32.77 63.81
C GLU A 13 7.81 -32.84 62.29
N ALA A 14 9.09 -32.84 61.91
CA ALA A 14 9.54 -33.40 60.63
C ALA A 14 9.83 -34.90 60.81
N PRO A 15 9.70 -35.70 59.75
CA PRO A 15 10.93 -36.26 59.20
C PRO A 15 11.02 -36.29 57.67
N ASP A 16 12.25 -36.13 57.22
CA ASP A 16 12.78 -36.48 55.90
C ASP A 16 12.35 -37.89 55.45
N ILE A 17 12.07 -38.04 54.15
CA ILE A 17 12.62 -39.13 53.31
C ILE A 17 12.67 -38.61 51.86
N ALA A 18 13.89 -38.60 51.33
CA ALA A 18 14.22 -38.33 49.94
C ALA A 18 13.61 -39.38 49.00
N GLY A 19 12.94 -38.90 47.95
CA GLY A 19 12.58 -39.66 46.76
C GLY A 19 12.98 -38.87 45.53
N GLU A 20 14.14 -39.20 44.96
CA GLU A 20 14.54 -38.75 43.63
C GLU A 20 13.53 -39.29 42.61
N ALA A 21 12.61 -38.43 42.17
CA ALA A 21 11.75 -38.70 41.03
C ALA A 21 12.49 -38.26 39.75
N GLU A 22 12.74 -39.22 38.87
CA GLU A 22 13.23 -38.99 37.51
C GLU A 22 12.41 -37.91 36.79
N PRO A 23 13.04 -37.01 36.01
CA PRO A 23 12.31 -36.02 35.25
C PRO A 23 11.48 -36.71 34.18
N ALA A 24 10.16 -36.65 34.35
CA ALA A 24 9.18 -37.12 33.36
C ALA A 24 9.51 -36.56 31.98
N ALA A 25 9.76 -37.46 31.04
CA ALA A 25 10.01 -37.14 29.64
C ALA A 25 8.90 -36.22 29.10
N LYS A 26 9.27 -34.99 28.74
CA LYS A 26 8.41 -34.02 28.05
C LYS A 26 7.82 -34.69 26.82
N ARG A 27 6.55 -35.10 26.89
CA ARG A 27 5.75 -35.50 25.74
C ARG A 27 5.78 -34.34 24.75
N ARG A 28 6.52 -34.51 23.65
CA ARG A 28 6.40 -33.69 22.44
C ARG A 28 4.91 -33.62 22.10
N ARG A 29 4.30 -32.44 22.26
CA ARG A 29 3.01 -32.15 21.63
C ARG A 29 3.20 -32.46 20.15
N LYS A 30 2.42 -33.39 19.61
CA LYS A 30 2.36 -33.64 18.18
C LYS A 30 2.03 -32.29 17.54
N ALA A 31 2.99 -31.72 16.83
CA ALA A 31 2.74 -30.59 15.95
C ALA A 31 1.57 -31.01 15.07
N GLN A 32 0.47 -30.26 15.17
CA GLN A 32 -0.62 -30.35 14.22
C GLN A 32 0.04 -30.13 12.86
N MET A 33 0.10 -31.18 12.02
CA MET A 33 0.64 -31.03 10.67
C MET A 33 -0.30 -30.06 9.97
N LEU A 34 0.16 -28.82 9.84
CA LEU A 34 -0.49 -27.83 8.99
C LEU A 34 -0.62 -28.45 7.59
N PRO A 35 -1.72 -28.15 6.86
CA PRO A 35 -1.90 -28.63 5.50
C PRO A 35 -0.63 -28.38 4.70
N ARG A 36 -0.17 -29.40 3.95
CA ARG A 36 1.03 -29.30 3.12
C ARG A 36 0.77 -28.23 2.06
N GLN A 37 1.36 -27.05 2.22
CA GLN A 37 1.16 -25.93 1.29
C GLN A 37 1.69 -26.30 -0.08
N ARG A 38 1.06 -25.76 -1.12
CA ARG A 38 1.53 -25.94 -2.49
C ARG A 38 2.60 -24.88 -2.78
N VAL A 39 3.63 -25.27 -3.52
CA VAL A 39 4.74 -24.35 -3.87
C VAL A 39 4.22 -23.19 -4.72
N GLU A 40 3.18 -23.46 -5.50
CA GLU A 40 2.48 -22.51 -6.35
C GLU A 40 1.77 -21.40 -5.56
N ASP A 41 1.47 -21.61 -4.28
CA ASP A 41 0.79 -20.59 -3.45
C ASP A 41 1.80 -19.56 -2.86
N LEU A 42 3.11 -19.81 -2.97
CA LEU A 42 4.19 -18.96 -2.48
C LEU A 42 4.59 -17.89 -3.52
N GLU A 43 3.63 -17.08 -3.92
CA GLU A 43 3.85 -16.02 -4.90
C GLU A 43 4.40 -14.72 -4.25
N PRO A 44 5.11 -13.87 -5.01
CA PRO A 44 5.52 -12.54 -4.52
C PRO A 44 4.34 -11.75 -3.94
N GLY A 45 4.55 -11.18 -2.75
CA GLY A 45 3.54 -10.47 -1.97
C GLY A 45 2.79 -11.32 -0.95
N ALA A 46 2.92 -12.66 -0.98
CA ALA A 46 2.36 -13.52 0.06
C ALA A 46 3.06 -13.26 1.41
N THR A 47 2.28 -13.25 2.49
CA THR A 47 2.82 -13.19 3.86
C THR A 47 3.08 -14.60 4.35
N VAL A 48 4.30 -14.84 4.82
CA VAL A 48 4.78 -16.15 5.27
C VAL A 48 5.40 -16.07 6.66
N LEU A 49 5.34 -17.18 7.39
CA LEU A 49 6.23 -17.42 8.51
C LEU A 49 7.53 -18.02 8.00
N TYR A 50 8.65 -17.48 8.44
CA TYR A 50 9.98 -18.01 8.23
C TYR A 50 10.68 -18.18 9.59
N TYR A 51 11.70 -19.06 9.66
CA TYR A 51 12.32 -19.47 10.93
C TYR A 51 11.30 -19.89 12.00
N ASP A 52 11.63 -19.73 13.28
CA ASP A 52 10.80 -20.05 14.44
C ASP A 52 9.61 -19.07 14.61
N GLY A 53 8.88 -18.79 13.53
CA GLY A 53 7.62 -18.04 13.53
C GLY A 53 7.73 -16.55 13.22
N TRP A 54 8.83 -16.10 12.62
CA TRP A 54 8.99 -14.72 12.18
C TRP A 54 8.14 -14.46 10.95
N ARG A 55 7.54 -13.28 10.84
CA ARG A 55 6.68 -12.93 9.70
C ARG A 55 7.45 -12.16 8.64
N GLY A 56 7.28 -12.56 7.39
CA GLY A 56 7.90 -11.92 6.25
C GLY A 56 6.99 -11.94 5.02
N ILE A 57 7.38 -11.18 4.00
CA ILE A 57 6.68 -11.08 2.73
C ILE A 57 7.61 -11.63 1.65
N ILE A 58 7.09 -12.53 0.81
CA ILE A 58 7.86 -13.03 -0.35
C ILE A 58 8.09 -11.85 -1.31
N ARG A 59 9.36 -11.55 -1.59
CA ARG A 59 9.77 -10.54 -2.58
C ARG A 59 9.92 -11.14 -3.96
N ASP A 60 10.67 -12.24 -4.02
CA ASP A 60 10.95 -12.97 -5.26
C ASP A 60 10.73 -14.47 -5.04
N ALA A 61 10.19 -15.11 -6.07
CA ALA A 61 9.92 -16.54 -6.09
C ALA A 61 10.51 -17.16 -7.35
N PHE A 62 11.55 -17.98 -7.17
CA PHE A 62 12.20 -18.76 -8.22
C PHE A 62 11.67 -20.20 -8.18
N ILE A 63 10.39 -20.38 -8.51
CA ILE A 63 9.65 -21.65 -8.37
C ILE A 63 10.41 -22.87 -8.95
N PRO A 64 11.04 -22.82 -10.14
CA PRO A 64 11.78 -23.97 -10.68
C PRO A 64 12.96 -24.43 -9.82
N LEU A 65 13.50 -23.54 -8.99
CA LEU A 65 14.61 -23.79 -8.07
C LEU A 65 14.14 -24.03 -6.62
N ASP A 66 12.84 -23.89 -6.37
CA ASP A 66 12.25 -23.87 -5.03
C ASP A 66 12.92 -22.83 -4.14
N GLU A 67 13.24 -21.63 -4.66
CA GLU A 67 13.95 -20.58 -3.91
C GLU A 67 13.08 -19.34 -3.76
N PHE A 68 12.99 -18.85 -2.53
CA PHE A 68 12.18 -17.69 -2.19
C PHE A 68 13.03 -16.70 -1.41
N TRP A 69 12.94 -15.44 -1.79
CA TRP A 69 13.55 -14.34 -1.05
C TRP A 69 12.47 -13.66 -0.23
N VAL A 70 12.67 -13.65 1.09
CA VAL A 70 11.70 -13.08 2.02
C VAL A 70 12.26 -11.75 2.52
N ALA A 71 11.42 -10.71 2.49
CA ALA A 71 11.65 -9.50 3.26
C ALA A 71 10.97 -9.64 4.61
N ASP A 72 11.68 -9.29 5.67
CA ASP A 72 11.11 -9.23 7.00
C ASP A 72 9.93 -8.23 7.02
N GLU A 73 8.79 -8.63 7.58
CA GLU A 73 7.56 -7.82 7.51
C GLU A 73 7.74 -6.50 8.27
N GLN A 74 8.53 -6.50 9.35
CA GLN A 74 8.71 -5.34 10.22
C GLN A 74 9.66 -4.29 9.67
N SER A 75 10.80 -4.72 9.13
CA SER A 75 11.83 -3.83 8.59
C SER A 75 11.66 -3.55 7.10
N GLY A 76 10.97 -4.43 6.38
CA GLY A 76 10.85 -4.38 4.91
C GLY A 76 12.11 -4.80 4.16
N GLU A 77 13.21 -5.07 4.87
CA GLU A 77 14.49 -5.48 4.32
C GLU A 77 14.52 -6.98 4.00
N LEU A 78 15.28 -7.36 2.97
CA LEU A 78 15.54 -8.76 2.66
C LEU A 78 16.25 -9.43 3.84
N VAL A 79 15.76 -10.60 4.23
CA VAL A 79 16.38 -11.40 5.29
C VAL A 79 17.76 -11.84 4.83
N ARG A 80 18.79 -11.46 5.60
CA ARG A 80 20.20 -11.71 5.31
C ARG A 80 20.85 -12.54 6.42
N ASP A 81 21.89 -13.29 6.06
CA ASP A 81 22.70 -14.05 7.01
C ASP A 81 23.73 -13.17 7.74
N ASP A 82 24.56 -13.80 8.58
CA ASP A 82 25.60 -13.13 9.36
C ASP A 82 26.71 -12.52 8.49
N LYS A 83 26.78 -12.87 7.20
CA LYS A 83 27.71 -12.31 6.22
C LYS A 83 27.08 -11.21 5.38
N GLY A 84 25.78 -10.98 5.53
CA GLY A 84 25.01 -10.01 4.76
C GLY A 84 24.50 -10.55 3.43
N ASP A 85 24.62 -11.85 3.15
CA ASP A 85 24.09 -12.48 1.95
C ASP A 85 22.58 -12.74 2.10
N ILE A 86 21.81 -12.62 1.01
CA ILE A 86 20.35 -12.85 1.05
C ILE A 86 20.09 -14.34 1.31
N ILE A 87 19.26 -14.63 2.30
CA ILE A 87 18.89 -16.00 2.65
C ILE A 87 17.85 -16.51 1.65
N GLN A 88 18.15 -17.65 1.05
CA GLN A 88 17.24 -18.36 0.17
C GLN A 88 16.43 -19.36 0.98
N PHE A 89 15.13 -19.12 1.07
CA PHE A 89 14.20 -20.06 1.71
C PHE A 89 13.71 -21.09 0.70
N LYS A 90 13.54 -22.33 1.14
CA LYS A 90 12.78 -23.35 0.39
C LYS A 90 11.31 -23.26 0.76
N SER A 91 10.42 -23.80 -0.09
CA SER A 91 8.99 -23.85 0.24
C SER A 91 8.68 -24.63 1.52
N SER A 92 9.57 -25.54 1.94
CA SER A 92 9.47 -26.24 3.22
C SER A 92 9.77 -25.38 4.44
N ASP A 93 10.47 -24.27 4.26
CA ASP A 93 10.92 -23.38 5.33
C ASP A 93 9.91 -22.26 5.61
N LEU A 94 8.91 -22.14 4.72
CA LEU A 94 7.91 -21.09 4.76
C LEU A 94 6.55 -21.67 5.13
N THR A 95 5.73 -20.90 5.82
CA THR A 95 4.31 -21.23 6.05
C THR A 95 3.45 -20.04 5.67
N ILE A 96 2.57 -20.17 4.70
CA ILE A 96 1.68 -19.08 4.29
C ILE A 96 0.76 -18.69 5.44
N VAL A 97 0.81 -17.40 5.78
CA VAL A 97 -0.10 -16.73 6.72
C VAL A 97 -1.24 -16.08 5.96
N ALA A 98 -0.92 -15.39 4.86
CA ALA A 98 -1.88 -14.74 3.99
C ALA A 98 -1.40 -14.83 2.53
N PRO A 99 -2.32 -15.04 1.57
CA PRO A 99 -1.98 -14.99 0.14
C PRO A 99 -1.52 -13.57 -0.24
N PRO A 100 -0.93 -13.38 -1.44
CA PRO A 100 -0.70 -12.04 -1.96
C PRO A 100 -2.01 -11.25 -1.95
N PRO A 101 -1.98 -9.96 -1.62
CA PRO A 101 -3.17 -9.14 -1.67
C PRO A 101 -3.70 -9.11 -3.10
N VAL A 102 -4.82 -9.79 -3.33
CA VAL A 102 -5.50 -9.76 -4.62
C VAL A 102 -6.29 -8.47 -4.71
N ALA A 103 -6.12 -7.73 -5.81
CA ALA A 103 -7.01 -6.64 -6.16
C ALA A 103 -8.45 -7.17 -6.21
N VAL A 104 -9.25 -6.85 -5.19
CA VAL A 104 -10.68 -7.17 -5.22
C VAL A 104 -11.28 -6.37 -6.36
N LYS A 105 -11.75 -7.07 -7.40
CA LYS A 105 -12.54 -6.45 -8.46
C LYS A 105 -13.69 -5.70 -7.79
N ILE A 106 -13.83 -4.42 -8.10
CA ILE A 106 -14.97 -3.64 -7.63
C ILE A 106 -16.19 -4.40 -8.13
N SER A 107 -16.96 -4.97 -7.21
CA SER A 107 -18.15 -5.74 -7.57
C SER A 107 -19.03 -4.79 -8.38
N SER A 108 -19.32 -5.17 -9.62
CA SER A 108 -20.19 -4.41 -10.55
C SER A 108 -21.63 -4.27 -10.05
N ASP A 109 -21.92 -4.64 -8.81
CA ASP A 109 -23.23 -4.54 -8.17
C ASP A 109 -23.72 -3.09 -8.11
N THR A 110 -22.80 -2.12 -8.22
CA THR A 110 -23.14 -0.72 -8.48
C THR A 110 -22.79 -0.41 -9.95
N ASP A 111 -23.79 -0.07 -10.77
CA ASP A 111 -23.63 0.45 -12.14
C ASP A 111 -22.86 1.80 -12.21
N THR A 112 -22.24 2.22 -11.10
CA THR A 112 -21.52 3.48 -10.98
C THR A 112 -20.10 3.35 -11.54
N PRO A 113 -19.71 4.14 -12.55
CA PRO A 113 -18.39 4.07 -13.14
C PRO A 113 -17.30 4.50 -12.14
N ALA A 114 -16.29 3.65 -11.95
CA ALA A 114 -15.09 3.99 -11.19
C ALA A 114 -14.03 4.59 -12.13
N GLY A 115 -13.61 5.82 -11.84
CA GLY A 115 -12.63 6.56 -12.60
C GLY A 115 -11.35 6.80 -11.82
N SER A 116 -10.20 6.57 -12.44
CA SER A 116 -8.88 6.91 -11.88
C SER A 116 -8.11 7.83 -12.80
N VAL A 117 -7.21 8.64 -12.23
CA VAL A 117 -6.28 9.47 -12.99
C VAL A 117 -4.85 9.27 -12.50
N MET A 118 -3.93 9.17 -13.44
CA MET A 118 -2.49 9.31 -13.20
C MET A 118 -2.03 10.61 -13.85
N LEU A 119 -1.66 11.59 -13.03
CA LEU A 119 -1.16 12.89 -13.47
C LEU A 119 0.36 12.85 -13.58
N MET A 120 0.88 13.26 -14.72
CA MET A 120 2.30 13.39 -15.00
C MET A 120 2.63 14.82 -15.42
N GLY A 121 3.80 15.31 -15.08
CA GLY A 121 4.21 16.66 -15.42
C GLY A 121 5.65 16.95 -15.01
N GLY A 122 6.18 18.07 -15.48
CA GLY A 122 7.51 18.52 -15.08
C GLY A 122 7.56 18.98 -13.62
N GLU A 123 8.77 19.10 -13.09
CA GLU A 123 9.07 19.49 -11.71
C GLU A 123 8.26 20.71 -11.24
N LYS A 124 8.25 21.79 -12.03
CA LYS A 124 7.54 23.04 -11.70
C LYS A 124 6.04 22.82 -11.47
N SER A 125 5.40 21.95 -12.24
CA SER A 125 3.97 21.66 -12.08
C SER A 125 3.75 20.82 -10.82
N MET A 126 4.59 19.82 -10.57
CA MET A 126 4.48 18.97 -9.39
C MET A 126 4.74 19.72 -8.09
N MET A 127 5.77 20.56 -8.04
CA MET A 127 6.06 21.38 -6.85
C MET A 127 4.88 22.28 -6.51
N LYS A 128 4.23 22.90 -7.50
CA LYS A 128 3.01 23.69 -7.26
C LYS A 128 1.87 22.86 -6.70
N ILE A 129 1.69 21.62 -7.17
CA ILE A 129 0.65 20.72 -6.66
C ILE A 129 0.96 20.33 -5.22
N LEU A 130 2.20 19.97 -4.90
CA LEU A 130 2.60 19.60 -3.54
C LEU A 130 2.50 20.78 -2.57
N GLU A 131 2.94 21.98 -2.96
CA GLU A 131 2.77 23.20 -2.18
C GLU A 131 1.29 23.53 -1.94
N HIS A 132 0.44 23.31 -2.96
CA HIS A 132 -0.99 23.55 -2.85
C HIS A 132 -1.69 22.53 -1.95
N PHE A 133 -1.34 21.25 -2.08
CA PHE A 133 -1.88 20.16 -1.28
C PHE A 133 -1.49 20.30 0.19
N GLY A 134 -0.27 20.76 0.45
CA GLY A 134 0.24 21.02 1.79
C GLY A 134 0.97 19.83 2.42
N ALA A 135 1.36 20.02 3.68
CA ALA A 135 2.03 18.97 4.44
C ALA A 135 1.08 17.79 4.73
N PRO A 136 1.59 16.55 4.83
CA PRO A 136 0.76 15.41 5.20
C PRO A 136 0.05 15.62 6.53
N GLY A 137 -1.25 15.35 6.59
CA GLY A 137 -1.98 15.34 7.85
C GLY A 137 -1.52 14.17 8.73
N SER A 138 -1.52 14.34 10.05
CA SER A 138 -1.14 13.27 10.99
C SER A 138 -2.13 13.06 12.13
N GLU A 139 -3.24 13.79 12.14
CA GLU A 139 -4.28 13.71 13.17
C GLU A 139 -5.38 12.70 12.80
N GLU A 140 -5.94 12.86 11.60
CA GLU A 140 -7.03 12.03 11.09
C GLU A 140 -6.72 11.48 9.70
N ARG A 141 -7.44 10.42 9.34
CA ARG A 141 -7.32 9.75 8.05
C ARG A 141 -7.96 10.60 6.96
N ASN A 142 -7.16 10.95 5.95
CA ASN A 142 -7.56 11.63 4.73
C ASN A 142 -7.28 10.75 3.50
N ASN A 143 -7.88 11.08 2.37
CA ASN A 143 -7.63 10.40 1.11
C ASN A 143 -7.46 11.41 -0.04
N PRO A 144 -6.24 11.59 -0.59
CA PRO A 144 -4.97 11.02 -0.11
C PRO A 144 -4.51 11.64 1.22
N GLN A 145 -3.65 10.93 1.95
CA GLN A 145 -3.00 11.46 3.16
C GLN A 145 -1.79 12.33 2.81
N GLN A 146 -1.08 11.95 1.75
CA GLN A 146 0.09 12.61 1.22
C GLN A 146 0.11 12.42 -0.30
N LEU A 147 0.67 13.39 -1.01
CA LEU A 147 1.03 13.27 -2.41
C LEU A 147 2.55 13.13 -2.55
N LEU A 148 3.00 12.25 -3.45
CA LEU A 148 4.40 12.08 -3.80
C LEU A 148 4.60 12.40 -5.27
N ALA A 149 5.55 13.28 -5.59
CA ALA A 149 6.03 13.46 -6.96
C ALA A 149 7.24 12.54 -7.17
N ILE A 150 7.04 11.40 -7.82
CA ILE A 150 8.09 10.41 -8.05
C ILE A 150 8.63 10.59 -9.48
N PRO A 151 9.94 10.78 -9.68
CA PRO A 151 10.50 10.85 -11.03
C PRO A 151 10.13 9.61 -11.84
N CYS A 152 9.61 9.78 -13.06
CA CYS A 152 9.10 8.67 -13.86
C CYS A 152 10.18 7.60 -14.10
N HIS A 153 11.45 8.00 -14.29
CA HIS A 153 12.57 7.09 -14.48
C HIS A 153 12.95 6.27 -13.24
N MET A 154 12.49 6.66 -12.05
CA MET A 154 12.68 5.93 -10.79
C MET A 154 11.52 4.98 -10.46
N CYS A 155 10.46 4.99 -11.26
CA CYS A 155 9.28 4.17 -11.05
C CYS A 155 9.43 2.74 -11.59
N ASP A 156 10.64 2.23 -11.76
CA ASP A 156 10.86 0.83 -12.13
C ASP A 156 10.12 -0.07 -11.13
N PRO A 157 9.25 -0.98 -11.59
CA PRO A 157 8.47 -1.88 -10.73
C PRO A 157 9.29 -2.63 -9.67
N ALA A 158 10.58 -2.88 -9.91
CA ALA A 158 11.48 -3.54 -8.96
C ALA A 158 11.99 -2.59 -7.85
N ASN A 159 12.13 -1.30 -8.12
CA ASN A 159 12.72 -0.32 -7.21
C ASN A 159 11.69 0.64 -6.59
N LEU A 160 10.49 0.73 -7.18
CA LEU A 160 9.46 1.71 -6.84
C LEU A 160 9.11 1.73 -5.35
N LEU A 161 9.07 0.57 -4.70
CA LEU A 161 8.75 0.52 -3.27
C LEU A 161 9.82 1.21 -2.41
N ALA A 162 11.11 1.01 -2.70
CA ALA A 162 12.19 1.63 -1.93
C ALA A 162 12.12 3.16 -2.07
N VAL A 163 12.03 3.63 -3.31
CA VAL A 163 11.92 5.06 -3.64
C VAL A 163 10.74 5.71 -2.94
N ALA A 164 9.59 5.06 -2.97
CA ALA A 164 8.40 5.63 -2.39
C ALA A 164 8.37 5.51 -0.86
N SER A 165 8.94 4.45 -0.28
CA SER A 165 9.04 4.31 1.18
C SER A 165 9.89 5.42 1.79
N GLU A 166 10.94 5.86 1.10
CA GLU A 166 11.73 7.03 1.51
C GLU A 166 10.93 8.35 1.43
N GLY A 167 9.97 8.43 0.51
CA GLY A 167 9.13 9.62 0.32
C GLY A 167 7.94 9.72 1.29
N VAL A 168 7.43 8.60 1.79
CA VAL A 168 6.30 8.60 2.74
C VAL A 168 6.76 9.17 4.08
N SER A 169 6.04 10.18 4.58
CA SER A 169 6.35 10.82 5.86
C SER A 169 6.22 9.85 7.03
N GLU A 170 7.15 9.92 7.99
CA GLU A 170 7.09 9.14 9.22
C GLU A 170 5.80 9.41 10.01
N GLU A 171 5.27 10.64 9.96
CA GLU A 171 4.00 10.98 10.60
C GLU A 171 2.82 10.22 9.99
N VAL A 172 2.84 10.01 8.67
CA VAL A 172 1.82 9.22 7.94
C VAL A 172 1.91 7.76 8.35
N LEU A 173 3.13 7.20 8.44
CA LEU A 173 3.34 5.82 8.91
C LEU A 173 2.87 5.65 10.34
N ASN A 174 3.17 6.59 11.22
CA ASN A 174 2.75 6.57 12.62
C ASN A 174 1.22 6.67 12.75
N LEU A 175 0.56 7.51 11.92
CA LEU A 175 -0.89 7.54 11.86
C LEU A 175 -1.46 6.20 11.39
N GLY A 176 -0.90 5.60 10.32
CA GLY A 176 -1.30 4.28 9.84
C GLY A 176 -1.25 3.20 10.93
N LYS A 177 -0.15 3.16 11.71
CA LYS A 177 0.02 2.25 12.86
C LYS A 177 -1.02 2.47 13.96
N ARG A 178 -1.42 3.72 14.25
CA ARG A 178 -2.47 4.02 15.23
C ARG A 178 -3.86 3.63 14.73
N LEU A 179 -4.13 3.77 13.43
CA LEU A 179 -5.41 3.34 12.85
C LEU A 179 -5.60 1.82 12.96
N ARG A 180 -4.50 1.05 12.88
CA ARG A 180 -4.48 -0.42 12.94
C ARG A 180 -3.40 -0.94 13.88
N GLU A 181 -3.56 -0.67 15.18
CA GLU A 181 -2.63 -1.12 16.23
C GLU A 181 -2.52 -2.66 16.31
N ASP A 182 -3.51 -3.37 15.76
CA ASP A 182 -3.57 -4.82 15.69
C ASP A 182 -2.67 -5.43 14.60
N LEU A 183 -2.13 -4.60 13.69
CA LEU A 183 -1.35 -5.06 12.54
C LEU A 183 0.01 -4.38 12.43
N HIS A 184 0.91 -5.04 11.71
CA HIS A 184 2.08 -4.36 11.18
C HIS A 184 1.70 -3.58 9.92
N VAL A 185 1.72 -2.26 10.01
CA VAL A 185 1.42 -1.35 8.90
C VAL A 185 2.73 -0.88 8.26
N GLY A 186 2.96 -1.32 7.03
CA GLY A 186 4.07 -0.93 6.15
C GLY A 186 3.58 -0.24 4.88
N VAL A 187 4.53 0.17 4.03
CA VAL A 187 4.24 0.76 2.72
C VAL A 187 4.10 -0.34 1.67
N ARG A 188 3.09 -0.22 0.80
CA ARG A 188 2.84 -1.11 -0.31
C ARG A 188 2.71 -0.33 -1.61
N ALA A 189 3.53 -0.67 -2.59
CA ALA A 189 3.53 -0.04 -3.91
C ALA A 189 2.66 -0.76 -4.96
N TYR A 190 1.80 -1.69 -4.54
CA TYR A 190 1.09 -2.62 -5.42
C TYR A 190 0.29 -1.91 -6.51
N HIS A 191 -0.60 -0.98 -6.15
CA HIS A 191 -1.47 -0.30 -7.12
C HIS A 191 -0.70 0.60 -8.07
N LEU A 192 0.30 1.33 -7.57
CA LEU A 192 1.16 2.16 -8.41
C LEU A 192 2.04 1.30 -9.34
N LYS A 193 2.60 0.19 -8.85
CA LYS A 193 3.41 -0.75 -9.66
C LYS A 193 2.64 -1.24 -10.86
N GLN A 194 1.41 -1.71 -10.65
CA GLN A 194 0.52 -2.16 -11.72
C GLN A 194 0.20 -1.05 -12.71
N THR A 195 -0.06 0.16 -12.20
CA THR A 195 -0.31 1.32 -13.05
C THR A 195 0.89 1.60 -13.95
N VAL A 196 2.12 1.55 -13.41
CA VAL A 196 3.35 1.76 -14.17
C VAL A 196 3.57 0.65 -15.21
N GLU A 197 3.33 -0.61 -14.86
CA GLU A 197 3.43 -1.73 -15.81
C GLU A 197 2.48 -1.56 -17.00
N GLN A 198 1.25 -1.11 -16.75
CA GLN A 198 0.26 -0.83 -17.80
C GLN A 198 0.60 0.42 -18.65
N LEU A 199 1.25 1.42 -18.05
CA LEU A 199 1.77 2.59 -18.79
C LEU A 199 2.91 2.20 -19.75
N GLY A 200 3.62 1.11 -19.47
CA GLY A 200 4.64 0.52 -20.32
C GLY A 200 6.02 1.18 -20.19
N ALA A 201 7.04 0.57 -20.83
CA ALA A 201 8.44 0.96 -20.64
C ALA A 201 8.78 2.40 -21.05
N ASP A 202 8.03 3.00 -21.98
CA ASP A 202 8.25 4.38 -22.41
C ASP A 202 7.90 5.41 -21.31
N PHE A 203 7.09 5.03 -20.31
CA PHE A 203 6.85 5.85 -19.12
C PHE A 203 8.15 6.14 -18.35
N LEU A 204 9.01 5.13 -18.18
CA LEU A 204 10.29 5.28 -17.48
C LEU A 204 11.29 6.17 -18.25
N ARG A 205 11.02 6.46 -19.53
CA ARG A 205 11.88 7.30 -20.39
C ARG A 205 11.52 8.79 -20.32
N LEU A 206 10.51 9.16 -19.55
CA LEU A 206 10.15 10.56 -19.30
C LEU A 206 11.07 11.16 -18.22
N GLU A 207 12.35 11.37 -18.54
CA GLU A 207 13.39 11.76 -17.58
C GLU A 207 13.08 13.06 -16.80
N ASP A 208 12.49 14.06 -17.48
CA ASP A 208 12.14 15.36 -16.90
C ASP A 208 10.72 15.41 -16.30
N PHE A 209 10.05 14.27 -16.20
CA PHE A 209 8.69 14.18 -15.67
C PHE A 209 8.66 13.38 -14.38
N PHE A 210 7.63 13.69 -13.62
CA PHE A 210 7.26 13.05 -12.39
C PHE A 210 5.84 12.53 -12.54
N CYS A 211 5.54 11.38 -11.95
CA CYS A 211 4.17 10.96 -11.71
C CYS A 211 3.75 11.37 -10.30
N LEU A 212 2.50 11.79 -10.17
CA LEU A 212 1.93 12.17 -8.88
C LEU A 212 1.21 10.97 -8.28
N ALA A 213 1.79 10.37 -7.24
CA ALA A 213 1.22 9.23 -6.54
C ALA A 213 0.48 9.67 -5.28
N ALA A 214 -0.67 9.05 -5.03
CA ALA A 214 -1.43 9.20 -3.80
C ALA A 214 -0.94 8.21 -2.75
N VAL A 215 -0.67 8.68 -1.54
CA VAL A 215 -0.44 7.83 -0.37
C VAL A 215 -1.76 7.69 0.37
N GLN A 216 -2.27 6.47 0.47
CA GLN A 216 -3.54 6.15 1.13
C GLN A 216 -3.29 5.34 2.39
N LEU A 217 -3.93 5.74 3.48
CA LEU A 217 -3.84 5.01 4.75
C LEU A 217 -4.86 3.88 4.84
N PRO A 218 -4.55 2.83 5.63
CA PRO A 218 -5.53 1.82 5.97
C PRO A 218 -6.73 2.42 6.70
N TYR A 219 -7.85 1.70 6.70
CA TYR A 219 -9.03 2.09 7.47
C TYR A 219 -8.82 1.75 8.95
N SER A 220 -9.35 2.57 9.87
CA SER A 220 -9.38 2.21 11.29
C SER A 220 -10.41 1.12 11.58
N TRP A 221 -10.31 0.47 12.75
CA TRP A 221 -11.36 -0.44 13.22
C TRP A 221 -12.72 0.25 13.31
N GLU A 222 -12.75 1.47 13.83
CA GLU A 222 -13.97 2.26 13.94
C GLU A 222 -14.58 2.51 12.55
N ASP A 223 -13.77 2.93 11.55
CA ASP A 223 -14.23 3.13 10.17
C ASP A 223 -14.80 1.86 9.53
N ILE A 224 -14.30 0.70 9.92
CA ILE A 224 -14.73 -0.59 9.38
C ILE A 224 -16.02 -1.06 10.06
N GLU A 225 -16.11 -0.94 11.37
CA GLU A 225 -17.25 -1.41 12.16
C GLU A 225 -18.46 -0.49 12.04
N MET A 226 -18.23 0.82 11.99
CA MET A 226 -19.27 1.85 11.92
C MET A 226 -19.81 2.04 10.50
N ALA A 227 -19.10 1.55 9.48
CA ALA A 227 -19.54 1.72 8.10
C ALA A 227 -20.74 0.82 7.78
N ASP A 228 -21.80 1.45 7.23
CA ASP A 228 -22.94 0.75 6.64
C ASP A 228 -22.56 0.21 5.25
N ILE A 229 -21.78 -0.87 5.25
CA ILE A 229 -21.19 -1.48 4.07
C ILE A 229 -21.39 -3.00 4.08
N SER A 230 -21.30 -3.60 2.90
CA SER A 230 -21.39 -5.05 2.75
C SER A 230 -20.27 -5.78 3.51
N GLU A 231 -20.54 -7.02 3.93
CA GLU A 231 -19.53 -7.85 4.61
C GLU A 231 -18.28 -8.10 3.74
N ASN A 232 -18.45 -8.14 2.43
CA ASN A 232 -17.33 -8.22 1.48
C ASN A 232 -16.46 -6.96 1.53
N GLU A 233 -17.05 -5.77 1.59
CA GLU A 233 -16.30 -4.52 1.72
C GLU A 233 -15.65 -4.42 3.10
N LYS A 234 -16.31 -4.87 4.19
CA LYS A 234 -15.68 -4.95 5.52
C LYS A 234 -14.47 -5.86 5.48
N HIS A 235 -14.60 -7.05 4.89
CA HIS A 235 -13.48 -7.97 4.74
C HIS A 235 -12.34 -7.35 3.92
N ARG A 236 -12.65 -6.67 2.80
CA ARG A 236 -11.66 -5.95 2.00
C ARG A 236 -10.91 -4.89 2.82
N ARG A 237 -11.62 -4.09 3.62
CA ARG A 237 -10.97 -3.08 4.47
C ARG A 237 -10.12 -3.70 5.57
N LYS A 238 -10.55 -4.83 6.15
CA LYS A 238 -9.81 -5.56 7.19
C LYS A 238 -8.51 -6.18 6.67
N GLU A 239 -8.59 -6.87 5.54
CA GLU A 239 -7.53 -7.75 5.04
C GLU A 239 -6.69 -7.13 3.92
N VAL A 240 -7.28 -6.30 3.06
CA VAL A 240 -6.62 -5.79 1.84
C VAL A 240 -6.14 -4.35 2.01
N CYS A 241 -6.95 -3.49 2.63
CA CYS A 241 -6.64 -2.08 2.86
C CYS A 241 -6.03 -1.86 4.25
N ASN A 242 -5.06 -2.70 4.61
CA ASN A 242 -4.41 -2.70 5.92
C ASN A 242 -2.95 -2.20 5.89
N GLN A 243 -2.50 -1.70 4.74
CA GLN A 243 -1.17 -1.13 4.53
C GLN A 243 -1.28 0.35 4.13
N VAL A 244 -0.16 1.08 4.18
CA VAL A 244 -0.03 2.38 3.53
C VAL A 244 0.18 2.16 2.03
N ASP A 245 -0.84 2.41 1.24
CA ASP A 245 -0.84 2.14 -0.19
C ASP A 245 -0.37 3.31 -1.03
N LEU A 246 0.41 3.02 -2.07
CA LEU A 246 0.68 3.94 -3.16
C LEU A 246 -0.27 3.66 -4.32
N CYS A 247 -1.01 4.69 -4.67
CA CYS A 247 -2.07 4.65 -5.67
C CYS A 247 -1.80 5.64 -6.81
N PRO A 248 -2.52 5.51 -7.93
CA PRO A 248 -2.70 6.60 -8.88
C PRO A 248 -3.13 7.91 -8.19
N THR A 249 -2.86 9.03 -8.83
CA THR A 249 -3.07 10.38 -8.28
C THR A 249 -4.41 10.55 -7.57
N ALA A 250 -5.49 10.10 -8.21
CA ALA A 250 -6.82 10.06 -7.60
C ALA A 250 -7.66 8.95 -8.21
N THR A 251 -8.54 8.39 -7.39
CA THR A 251 -9.55 7.40 -7.80
C THR A 251 -10.86 7.74 -7.12
N GLY A 252 -11.97 7.69 -7.85
CA GLY A 252 -13.29 7.95 -7.30
C GLY A 252 -14.39 7.17 -8.02
N GLN A 253 -15.46 6.91 -7.29
CA GLN A 253 -16.67 6.29 -7.80
C GLN A 253 -17.84 7.10 -7.22
N TYR A 254 -18.58 7.79 -8.08
CA TYR A 254 -19.58 8.77 -7.68
C TYR A 254 -20.92 8.43 -8.36
N PRO A 255 -22.00 8.15 -7.60
CA PRO A 255 -23.28 7.70 -8.15
C PRO A 255 -23.91 8.64 -9.18
N ASP A 256 -23.58 9.92 -9.11
CA ASP A 256 -24.08 10.99 -9.97
C ASP A 256 -23.17 11.28 -11.19
N GLU A 257 -22.04 10.58 -11.34
CA GLU A 257 -21.17 10.69 -12.50
C GLU A 257 -21.47 9.60 -13.52
N PHE A 258 -21.72 10.00 -14.77
CA PHE A 258 -22.12 9.08 -15.85
C PHE A 258 -20.93 8.51 -16.64
N THR A 259 -19.72 9.02 -16.42
CA THR A 259 -18.51 8.56 -17.11
C THR A 259 -17.35 8.39 -16.13
N THR A 260 -16.48 7.44 -16.43
CA THR A 260 -15.22 7.21 -15.72
C THR A 260 -14.33 8.45 -15.71
N GLU A 261 -14.28 9.20 -16.82
CA GLU A 261 -13.51 10.43 -16.91
C GLU A 261 -14.05 11.53 -15.98
N ALA A 262 -15.37 11.72 -15.93
CA ALA A 262 -15.98 12.70 -15.03
C ALA A 262 -15.74 12.32 -13.55
N ALA A 263 -15.85 11.03 -13.22
CA ALA A 263 -15.49 10.51 -11.90
C ALA A 263 -14.01 10.76 -11.55
N ALA A 264 -13.08 10.53 -12.49
CA ALA A 264 -11.65 10.76 -12.30
C ALA A 264 -11.33 12.25 -12.09
N ARG A 265 -11.95 13.14 -12.88
CA ARG A 265 -11.84 14.60 -12.76
C ARG A 265 -12.34 15.08 -11.40
N ARG A 266 -13.52 14.61 -10.98
CA ARG A 266 -14.08 14.94 -9.67
C ARG A 266 -13.20 14.42 -8.55
N ALA A 267 -12.66 13.21 -8.67
CA ALA A 267 -11.71 12.67 -7.70
C ALA A 267 -10.50 13.60 -7.57
N LEU A 268 -9.88 14.00 -8.69
CA LEU A 268 -8.74 14.91 -8.69
C LEU A 268 -9.06 16.27 -8.03
N GLY A 269 -10.19 16.86 -8.38
CA GLY A 269 -10.61 18.15 -7.83
C GLY A 269 -10.94 18.09 -6.33
N THR A 270 -11.68 17.07 -5.90
CA THR A 270 -12.15 16.96 -4.51
C THR A 270 -11.10 16.44 -3.54
N THR A 271 -10.25 15.51 -3.97
CA THR A 271 -9.26 14.86 -3.09
C THR A 271 -7.91 15.57 -3.12
N CYS A 272 -7.50 16.10 -4.28
CA CYS A 272 -6.18 16.72 -4.43
C CYS A 272 -6.24 18.26 -4.53
N GLY A 273 -7.44 18.85 -4.67
CA GLY A 273 -7.57 20.29 -4.93
C GLY A 273 -7.05 20.70 -6.31
N VAL A 274 -6.99 19.78 -7.28
CA VAL A 274 -6.42 20.03 -8.61
C VAL A 274 -7.48 19.89 -9.69
N GLU A 275 -7.53 20.86 -10.60
CA GLU A 275 -8.34 20.81 -11.80
C GLU A 275 -7.45 20.90 -13.03
N VAL A 276 -7.80 20.15 -14.08
CA VAL A 276 -7.11 20.19 -15.37
C VAL A 276 -8.15 20.55 -16.42
N SER A 277 -7.86 21.54 -17.25
CA SER A 277 -8.78 22.06 -18.26
C SER A 277 -9.23 20.97 -19.25
N ASP A 278 -10.45 21.11 -19.79
CA ASP A 278 -11.02 20.17 -20.77
C ASP A 278 -10.10 19.90 -21.96
N VAL A 279 -9.37 20.93 -22.43
CA VAL A 279 -8.43 20.82 -23.55
C VAL A 279 -7.30 19.85 -23.23
N LEU A 280 -6.79 19.85 -22.00
CA LEU A 280 -5.73 18.94 -21.59
C LEU A 280 -6.25 17.52 -21.30
N TRP A 281 -7.55 17.34 -21.08
CA TRP A 281 -8.17 16.01 -21.03
C TRP A 281 -8.49 15.43 -22.40
N ASP A 282 -8.64 16.27 -23.43
CA ASP A 282 -8.96 15.82 -24.78
C ASP A 282 -7.93 14.80 -25.29
N GLU A 283 -8.44 13.68 -25.78
CA GLU A 283 -7.62 12.56 -26.19
C GLU A 283 -6.66 12.93 -27.34
N LYS A 284 -7.09 13.76 -28.29
CA LYS A 284 -6.23 14.17 -29.42
C LYS A 284 -5.10 15.07 -28.95
N VAL A 285 -5.36 15.95 -27.98
CA VAL A 285 -4.33 16.78 -27.34
C VAL A 285 -3.32 15.89 -26.61
N GLN A 286 -3.80 14.94 -25.80
CA GLN A 286 -2.96 13.99 -25.08
C GLN A 286 -2.12 13.08 -26.02
N GLN A 287 -2.68 12.66 -27.16
CA GLN A 287 -1.94 11.93 -28.20
C GLN A 287 -0.89 12.81 -28.90
N ARG A 288 -1.20 14.09 -29.16
CA ARG A 288 -0.24 15.06 -29.73
C ARG A 288 0.94 15.29 -28.78
N LEU A 289 0.70 15.42 -27.48
CA LEU A 289 1.74 15.54 -26.46
C LEU A 289 2.66 14.31 -26.43
N ARG A 290 2.09 13.10 -26.40
CA ARG A 290 2.86 11.84 -26.44
C ARG A 290 3.73 11.71 -27.69
N ARG A 291 3.21 12.10 -28.86
CA ARG A 291 4.01 12.15 -30.12
C ARG A 291 5.16 13.14 -30.03
N LYS A 292 4.95 14.33 -29.44
CA LYS A 292 6.00 15.33 -29.24
C LYS A 292 7.09 14.82 -28.29
N LEU A 293 6.69 14.11 -27.25
CA LEU A 293 7.58 13.45 -26.28
C LEU A 293 8.22 12.16 -26.81
N LYS A 294 7.77 11.65 -27.98
CA LYS A 294 8.22 10.40 -28.59
C LYS A 294 8.06 9.18 -27.67
N VAL A 295 6.93 9.12 -26.96
CA VAL A 295 6.57 8.02 -26.05
C VAL A 295 5.29 7.33 -26.50
N ASN A 296 5.23 6.02 -26.33
CA ASN A 296 4.05 5.20 -26.56
C ASN A 296 3.41 4.78 -25.23
N ILE A 297 2.81 5.76 -24.54
CA ILE A 297 2.08 5.56 -23.28
C ILE A 297 0.58 5.59 -23.58
N PRO A 298 -0.25 4.64 -23.11
CA PRO A 298 -1.70 4.70 -23.31
C PRO A 298 -2.33 5.98 -22.71
N THR A 299 -3.43 6.45 -23.31
CA THR A 299 -4.24 7.54 -22.74
C THR A 299 -5.20 7.02 -21.68
N LYS A 300 -5.77 5.83 -21.91
CA LYS A 300 -6.68 5.14 -21.01
C LYS A 300 -6.39 3.64 -20.99
N PHE A 301 -6.60 3.00 -19.84
CA PHE A 301 -6.57 1.55 -19.68
C PHE A 301 -7.39 1.15 -18.44
N VAL A 302 -7.75 -0.11 -18.31
CA VAL A 302 -8.51 -0.62 -17.16
C VAL A 302 -7.54 -1.26 -16.17
N ASP A 303 -7.60 -0.86 -14.89
CA ASP A 303 -6.79 -1.46 -13.84
C ASP A 303 -7.33 -2.86 -13.44
N GLU A 304 -6.59 -3.60 -12.63
CA GLU A 304 -7.03 -4.94 -12.20
C GLU A 304 -8.31 -4.94 -11.35
N ARG A 305 -8.66 -3.79 -10.76
CA ARG A 305 -9.90 -3.59 -9.99
C ARG A 305 -11.09 -3.32 -10.90
N GLY A 306 -10.88 -3.15 -12.20
CA GLY A 306 -11.90 -2.83 -13.19
C GLY A 306 -12.18 -1.34 -13.34
N ALA A 307 -11.41 -0.47 -12.69
CA ALA A 307 -11.55 0.97 -12.84
C ALA A 307 -10.81 1.44 -14.09
N GLU A 308 -11.43 2.32 -14.88
CA GLU A 308 -10.74 2.94 -16.01
C GLU A 308 -9.82 4.04 -15.49
N LEU A 309 -8.55 3.92 -15.80
CA LEU A 309 -7.52 4.90 -15.49
C LEU A 309 -7.24 5.76 -16.72
N THR A 310 -7.25 7.08 -16.54
CA THR A 310 -6.82 8.05 -17.55
C THR A 310 -5.45 8.61 -17.18
N ALA A 311 -4.48 8.49 -18.10
CA ALA A 311 -3.14 9.01 -17.94
C ALA A 311 -3.04 10.40 -18.56
N VAL A 312 -2.88 11.44 -17.73
CA VAL A 312 -2.86 12.85 -18.17
C VAL A 312 -1.44 13.38 -18.05
N ILE A 313 -0.85 13.80 -19.18
CA ILE A 313 0.45 14.47 -19.21
C ILE A 313 0.19 15.98 -19.28
N LEU A 314 0.66 16.72 -18.28
CA LEU A 314 0.71 18.16 -18.28
C LEU A 314 1.91 18.63 -19.13
N PRO A 315 1.71 19.53 -20.10
CA PRO A 315 2.82 20.09 -20.84
C PRO A 315 3.69 20.96 -19.91
N GLN A 316 4.99 21.07 -20.21
CA GLN A 316 5.95 21.81 -19.38
C GLN A 316 5.62 23.31 -19.25
N ASP A 317 4.91 23.86 -20.24
CA ASP A 317 4.46 25.24 -20.32
C ASP A 317 3.01 25.45 -19.86
N ALA A 318 2.39 24.44 -19.21
CA ALA A 318 1.04 24.58 -18.65
C ALA A 318 0.93 25.82 -17.76
N ILE A 319 -0.11 26.62 -17.99
CA ILE A 319 -0.46 27.74 -17.12
C ILE A 319 -1.11 27.17 -15.87
N VAL A 320 -0.73 27.72 -14.72
CA VAL A 320 -1.29 27.34 -13.43
C VAL A 320 -1.89 28.55 -12.77
N THR A 321 -3.17 28.47 -12.41
CA THR A 321 -3.92 29.50 -11.69
C THR A 321 -4.57 28.90 -10.46
N SER A 322 -4.85 29.70 -9.43
CA SER A 322 -5.68 29.27 -8.30
C SER A 322 -7.05 29.94 -8.37
N VAL A 323 -8.11 29.15 -8.39
CA VAL A 323 -9.50 29.62 -8.45
C VAL A 323 -10.25 29.01 -7.27
N ARG A 324 -10.73 29.85 -6.35
CA ARG A 324 -11.49 29.41 -5.15
C ARG A 324 -10.78 28.34 -4.32
N GLY A 325 -9.46 28.41 -4.23
CA GLY A 325 -8.68 27.43 -3.49
C GLY A 325 -8.46 26.10 -4.21
N VAL A 326 -8.74 26.02 -5.53
CA VAL A 326 -8.42 24.88 -6.39
C VAL A 326 -7.31 25.31 -7.35
N LEU A 327 -6.32 24.46 -7.57
CA LEU A 327 -5.21 24.67 -8.50
C LEU A 327 -5.61 24.19 -9.91
N CYS A 328 -5.80 25.12 -10.83
CA CYS A 328 -6.25 24.83 -12.20
C CYS A 328 -5.07 24.88 -13.19
N PHE A 329 -4.91 23.82 -13.98
CA PHE A 329 -3.95 23.70 -15.07
C PHE A 329 -4.60 23.86 -16.43
N SER A 330 -4.06 24.73 -17.27
CA SER A 330 -4.53 24.95 -18.65
C SER A 330 -3.39 25.00 -19.65
N GLU A 331 -3.72 24.80 -20.93
CA GLU A 331 -2.75 24.92 -22.03
C GLU A 331 -2.24 26.36 -22.16
N ALA A 332 -0.98 26.53 -22.57
CA ALA A 332 -0.44 27.84 -22.89
C ALA A 332 -1.19 28.47 -24.07
N PRO A 333 -1.36 29.80 -24.13
CA PRO A 333 -2.13 30.44 -25.19
C PRO A 333 -1.38 30.26 -26.51
N GLY A 334 -1.99 29.56 -27.47
CA GLY A 334 -1.45 29.38 -28.83
C GLY A 334 -0.73 28.05 -29.12
N ALA A 335 -0.90 27.02 -28.28
CA ALA A 335 -0.40 25.65 -28.52
C ALA A 335 -1.37 24.75 -29.33
#